data_AF-A0AAW9IX64-F1
#
_entry.id   AF-A0AAW9IX64-F1
#
_cell.length_a   1.000
_cell.length_b   1.000
_cell.length_c   1.000
_cell.angle_alpha   90.00
_cell.angle_beta   90.00
_cell.angle_gamma   90.00
#
_symmetry.space_group_name_H-M   'P 1'
#
loop_
_entity.id
_entity.type
_entity.pdbx_description
1 polymer ?
#
loop_
_entity_poly.entity_id
_entity_poly.type
_entity_poly.pdbx_seq_one_letter_code
_entity_poly.pdbx_strand_id
1 'polypeptide(L)' 'PKNEHSWKLLERLHMRREGLLLKNIYFKTDINGEPIWLDTYEYAILKKEWCK' A
#
# COMPACT_ATOMS: atom_id res chain seq x y z
N PRO A 1 -0.64 -1.21 6.94
CA PRO A 1 -0.68 -2.44 6.09
C PRO A 1 0.42 -3.44 6.50
N LYS A 2 0.30 -4.75 6.21
CA LYS A 2 1.29 -5.79 6.61
C LYS A 2 1.70 -6.65 5.41
N ASN A 3 2.38 -6.05 4.43
CA ASN A 3 2.81 -6.72 3.21
C ASN A 3 4.27 -6.36 2.86
N GLU A 4 5.18 -6.70 3.77
CA GLU A 4 6.60 -6.31 3.66
C GLU A 4 7.27 -6.85 2.39
N HIS A 5 6.92 -8.04 1.94
CA HIS A 5 7.47 -8.62 0.71
C HIS A 5 7.13 -7.78 -0.52
N SER A 6 5.87 -7.34 -0.64
CA SER A 6 5.48 -6.46 -1.73
C SER A 6 6.19 -5.11 -1.64
N TRP A 7 6.34 -4.53 -0.46
CA TRP A 7 7.01 -3.23 -0.32
C TRP A 7 8.48 -3.30 -0.73
N LYS A 8 9.19 -4.34 -0.27
CA LYS A 8 10.59 -4.60 -0.65
C LYS A 8 10.75 -4.76 -2.17
N LEU A 9 9.79 -5.40 -2.82
CA LEU A 9 9.78 -5.51 -4.29
C LEU A 9 9.64 -4.13 -4.95
N LEU A 10 8.66 -3.33 -4.52
CA LEU A 10 8.41 -2.00 -5.07
C LEU A 10 9.63 -1.08 -4.88
N GLU A 11 10.26 -1.12 -3.71
CA GLU A 11 11.48 -0.36 -3.39
C GLU A 11 12.68 -0.83 -4.25
N ARG A 12 12.82 -2.15 -4.48
CA ARG A 12 13.83 -2.69 -5.40
C ARG A 12 13.61 -2.27 -6.86
N LEU A 13 12.37 -2.01 -7.26
CA LEU A 13 12.00 -1.46 -8.58
C LEU A 13 12.11 0.07 -8.63
N HIS A 14 12.78 0.70 -7.66
CA HIS A 14 12.99 2.14 -7.55
C HIS A 14 11.72 2.97 -7.32
N MET A 15 10.62 2.33 -6.91
CA MET A 15 9.44 3.06 -6.48
C MET A 15 9.66 3.64 -5.07
N ARG A 16 9.09 4.82 -4.81
CA ARG A 16 9.13 5.46 -3.48
C ARG A 16 7.75 5.46 -2.85
N ARG A 17 7.71 5.36 -1.52
CA ARG A 17 6.49 5.53 -0.74
C ARG A 17 6.14 7.01 -0.67
N GLU A 18 5.00 7.40 -1.19
CA GLU A 18 4.54 8.80 -1.23
C GLU A 18 3.39 9.08 -0.27
N GLY A 19 2.65 8.04 0.14
CA GLY A 19 1.46 8.22 0.97
C GLY A 19 1.17 7.07 1.92
N LEU A 20 0.45 7.40 2.99
CA LEU A 20 -0.22 6.46 3.89
C LEU A 20 -1.67 6.93 4.04
N LEU A 21 -2.60 6.13 3.52
CA LEU A 21 -4.02 6.32 3.75
C LEU A 21 -4.44 5.46 4.93
N LEU A 22 -4.92 6.09 5.99
CA LEU A 22 -5.37 5.40 7.20
C LEU A 22 -6.83 4.98 7.05
N LYS A 23 -7.13 3.70 7.33
CA LYS A 23 -8.50 3.15 7.32
C LYS A 23 -9.33 3.57 6.10
N ASN A 24 -8.73 3.55 4.90
CA ASN A 24 -9.38 4.06 3.70
C ASN A 24 -10.23 3.00 2.98
N ILE A 25 -10.00 1.72 3.25
CA ILE A 25 -10.64 0.61 2.57
C ILE A 25 -10.97 -0.53 3.53
N TYR A 26 -12.02 -1.28 3.24
CA TYR A 26 -12.33 -2.54 3.89
C TYR A 26 -12.91 -3.52 2.86
N PHE A 27 -12.71 -4.81 3.10
CA PHE A 27 -13.27 -5.88 2.27
C PHE A 27 -14.07 -6.90 3.08
N LYS A 28 -14.02 -6.81 4.41
CA LYS A 28 -14.64 -7.73 5.35
C LYS A 28 -15.26 -6.94 6.49
N THR A 29 -16.29 -7.52 7.10
CA THR A 29 -16.91 -7.03 8.33
C THR A 29 -16.69 -8.04 9.46
N ASP A 30 -16.76 -7.59 10.70
CA ASP A 30 -16.73 -8.45 11.87
C ASP A 30 -18.08 -9.14 12.13
N ILE A 31 -18.21 -9.83 13.27
CA ILE A 31 -19.43 -10.55 13.66
C ILE A 31 -20.62 -9.62 13.95
N ASN A 32 -20.36 -8.35 14.26
CA ASN A 32 -21.40 -7.35 14.50
C ASN A 32 -21.77 -6.58 13.22
N GLY A 33 -21.14 -6.91 12.09
CA GLY A 33 -21.33 -6.23 10.80
C GLY A 33 -20.48 -4.97 10.64
N GLU A 34 -19.56 -4.69 11.57
CA GLU A 34 -18.73 -3.49 11.49
C GLU A 34 -17.54 -3.70 10.53
N PRO A 35 -17.19 -2.71 9.68
CA PRO A 35 -16.08 -2.83 8.75
C PRO A 35 -14.72 -3.06 9.41
N ILE A 36 -13.97 -4.04 8.92
CA ILE A 36 -12.56 -4.25 9.29
C ILE A 36 -11.70 -3.38 8.38
N TRP A 37 -11.45 -2.16 8.82
CA TRP A 37 -10.67 -1.17 8.08
C TRP A 37 -9.19 -1.55 7.92
N LEU A 38 -8.64 -1.21 6.76
CA LEU A 38 -7.25 -1.42 6.38
C LEU A 38 -6.62 -0.09 5.95
N ASP A 39 -5.32 0.04 6.25
CA ASP A 39 -4.49 1.13 5.74
C ASP A 39 -3.86 0.75 4.40
N THR A 40 -3.56 1.76 3.58
CA THR A 40 -2.89 1.61 2.28
C THR A 40 -1.60 2.43 2.25
N TYR A 41 -0.49 1.83 1.81
CA TYR A 41 0.70 2.60 1.40
C TYR A 41 0.65 2.83 -0.11
N GLU A 42 0.82 4.08 -0.50
CA GLU A 42 0.90 4.46 -1.91
C GLU A 42 2.36 4.55 -2.34
N TYR A 43 2.68 3.87 -3.43
CA TYR A 43 3.99 3.87 -4.05
C TYR A 43 3.87 4.42 -5.47
N ALA A 44 4.85 5.23 -5.86
CA ALA A 44 4.92 5.82 -7.19
C ALA A 44 6.33 5.76 -7.76
N ILE A 45 6.39 5.90 -9.08
CA ILE A 45 7.62 6.05 -9.85
C ILE A 45 7.34 6.94 -11.05
N LEU A 46 8.25 7.86 -11.34
CA LEU A 46 8.22 8.69 -12.52
C LEU A 46 8.88 7.94 -13.67
N LYS A 47 8.48 8.28 -14.90
CA LYS A 47 9.09 7.70 -16.12
C LYS A 47 10.62 7.80 -16.13
N LYS A 48 11.18 8.91 -15.63
CA LYS A 48 12.65 9.13 -15.58
C LYS A 48 13.39 8.26 -14.54
N GLU A 49 12.65 7.63 -13.63
CA GLU A 49 13.18 6.77 -12.57
C GLU A 49 13.06 5.28 -12.97
N TRP A 50 12.26 4.98 -13.98
CA TRP A 50 12.14 3.67 -14.61
C TRP A 50 13.29 3.45 -15.60
N CYS A 51 13.97 2.30 -15.56
CA CYS A 51 15.16 1.91 -16.37
C CYS A 51 16.53 2.44 -15.91
N LYS A 52 16.80 2.51 -14.60
CA LYS A 52 18.19 2.47 -14.11
C LYS A 52 18.69 1.04 -13.97
#